data_AF-R6D4B6-F1
#
_entry.id   AF-R6D4B6-F1
#
_cell.length_a   1.000
_cell.length_b   1.000
_cell.length_c   1.000
_cell.angle_alpha   90.00
_cell.angle_beta   90.00
_cell.angle_gamma   90.00
#
_symmetry.space_group_name_H-M   'P 1'
#
loop_
_entity.id
_entity.type
_entity.pdbx_description
1 polymer ?
#
loop_
_entity_poly.entity_id
_entity_poly.type
_entity_poly.pdbx_seq_one_letter_code
_entity_poly.pdbx_strand_id
1 'polypeptide(L)'
;MTDEPVENLHFVILSDTIGKGLEEQIEQFKSEHSDLKVVFIDTLQMIRESTDNGYGSDYKELSVLKCLADKLEVAIAVVHHTRKCKDDDPFNMISGSTGISGCVDGSMVLIENKRGSRNAKLYCVGRDIENQEINLVFEKGRWKVVDEVTAKEADFFSFAVHDFMLERNYFKGSATELANELSKILCKEIFANHIKKELMKHAYELQSYGVTFKSRRSNGQRVIILKYDKSSDTGDGKNLMPEAVKYTDPAVTEMSSEGSEKPLNTLFDGDYGNQKDKNSADPVRKATVPVCNSTDPVQGEKICEVKWTTLDEILNESARKIRSKLASQGIDVPPF
;
A
#
# COMPACT_ATOMS: atom_id res chain seq x y z
N MET A 1 2.24 4.20 -11.59
CA MET A 1 3.67 3.83 -11.48
C MET A 1 4.27 4.03 -12.85
N THR A 2 5.28 4.89 -12.94
CA THR A 2 5.96 5.32 -14.16
C THR A 2 6.98 4.27 -14.61
N ASP A 3 7.21 4.19 -15.93
CA ASP A 3 8.14 3.24 -16.58
C ASP A 3 9.63 3.63 -16.44
N GLU A 4 9.96 4.55 -15.53
CA GLU A 4 11.33 5.01 -15.31
C GLU A 4 12.00 4.19 -14.20
N PRO A 5 13.23 3.68 -14.42
CA PRO A 5 13.98 2.99 -13.39
C PRO A 5 14.24 3.94 -12.22
N VAL A 6 13.76 3.54 -11.05
CA VAL A 6 13.92 4.29 -9.82
C VAL A 6 15.39 4.19 -9.36
N GLU A 7 16.05 5.32 -9.16
CA GLU A 7 17.47 5.36 -8.74
C GLU A 7 17.72 4.71 -7.37
N ASN A 8 16.66 4.58 -6.56
CA ASN A 8 16.70 3.98 -5.22
C ASN A 8 16.37 2.47 -5.20
N LEU A 9 16.31 1.80 -6.36
CA LEU A 9 16.16 0.35 -6.45
C LEU A 9 17.51 -0.32 -6.75
N HIS A 10 18.01 -1.07 -5.77
CA HIS A 10 19.29 -1.77 -5.87
C HIS A 10 19.09 -3.28 -5.93
N PHE A 11 19.81 -3.94 -6.84
CA PHE A 11 19.78 -5.39 -6.99
C PHE A 11 21.12 -5.99 -6.59
N VAL A 12 21.06 -7.00 -5.73
CA VAL A 12 22.20 -7.81 -5.30
C VAL A 12 21.91 -9.25 -5.72
N ILE A 13 22.85 -9.88 -6.43
CA ILE A 13 22.67 -11.23 -7.01
C ILE A 13 23.30 -12.31 -6.11
N LEU A 14 24.25 -11.93 -5.25
CA LEU A 14 24.96 -12.81 -4.33
C LEU A 14 24.99 -12.18 -2.94
N SER A 15 24.71 -12.98 -1.92
CA SER A 15 24.80 -12.56 -0.52
C SER A 15 25.44 -13.67 0.29
N ASP A 16 25.97 -13.30 1.46
CA ASP A 16 26.36 -14.29 2.45
C ASP A 16 25.13 -14.90 3.14
N THR A 17 25.35 -15.92 3.96
CA THR A 17 24.29 -16.55 4.76
C THR A 17 24.10 -15.82 6.08
N ILE A 18 22.94 -16.01 6.70
CA ILE A 18 22.64 -15.51 8.06
C ILE A 18 23.72 -16.00 9.03
N GLY A 19 24.27 -15.10 9.85
CA GLY A 19 25.31 -15.40 10.82
C GLY A 19 26.73 -15.51 10.26
N LYS A 20 26.92 -15.26 8.96
CA LYS A 20 28.23 -15.35 8.28
C LYS A 20 28.59 -14.19 7.36
N GLY A 21 27.86 -13.08 7.41
CA GLY A 21 28.18 -11.90 6.61
C GLY A 21 26.97 -11.15 6.07
N LEU A 22 25.79 -11.77 6.06
CA LEU A 22 24.59 -11.13 5.50
C LEU A 22 24.22 -9.87 6.28
N GLU A 23 24.33 -9.93 7.60
CA GLU A 23 24.07 -8.81 8.50
C GLU A 23 25.02 -7.65 8.19
N GLU A 24 26.32 -7.91 8.12
CA GLU A 24 27.33 -6.92 7.81
C GLU A 24 27.13 -6.31 6.41
N GLN A 25 26.72 -7.11 5.42
CA GLN A 25 26.39 -6.63 4.08
C GLN A 25 25.22 -5.64 4.11
N ILE A 26 24.15 -5.94 4.83
CA ILE A 26 22.98 -5.05 4.95
C ILE A 26 23.34 -3.80 5.76
N GLU A 27 24.11 -3.93 6.84
CA GLU A 27 24.55 -2.80 7.67
C GLU A 27 25.43 -1.84 6.87
N GLN A 28 26.40 -2.38 6.12
CA GLN A 28 27.26 -1.59 5.24
C GLN A 28 26.42 -0.88 4.18
N PHE A 29 25.49 -1.58 3.55
CA PHE A 29 24.62 -0.99 2.54
C PHE A 29 23.74 0.13 3.11
N LYS A 30 23.19 -0.04 4.32
CA LYS A 30 22.43 1.00 5.02
C LYS A 30 23.30 2.22 5.37
N SER A 31 24.58 2.02 5.67
CA SER A 31 25.52 3.11 5.96
C SER A 31 25.81 3.96 4.72
N GLU A 32 25.86 3.34 3.54
CA GLU A 32 26.06 4.00 2.25
C GLU A 32 24.75 4.62 1.72
N HIS A 33 23.62 4.01 2.05
CA HIS A 33 22.27 4.40 1.62
C HIS A 33 21.37 4.64 2.82
N SER A 34 21.54 5.81 3.46
CA SER A 34 20.78 6.18 4.67
C SER A 34 19.25 6.17 4.48
N ASP A 35 18.78 6.33 3.24
CA ASP A 35 17.38 6.29 2.82
C ASP A 35 16.83 4.88 2.59
N LEU A 36 17.63 3.81 2.74
CA LEU A 36 17.14 2.43 2.65
C LEU A 36 16.00 2.21 3.64
N LYS A 37 14.83 1.79 3.13
CA LYS A 37 13.63 1.50 3.94
C LYS A 37 13.19 0.04 3.90
N VAL A 38 13.48 -0.65 2.80
CA VAL A 38 12.98 -2.02 2.58
C VAL A 38 14.06 -2.87 1.95
N VAL A 39 14.22 -4.09 2.45
CA VAL A 39 15.10 -5.13 1.89
C VAL A 39 14.23 -6.33 1.50
N PHE A 40 14.39 -6.81 0.27
CA PHE A 40 13.74 -8.03 -0.21
C PHE A 40 14.76 -9.15 -0.35
N ILE A 41 14.44 -10.31 0.21
CA ILE A 41 15.28 -11.51 0.16
C ILE A 41 14.52 -12.61 -0.56
N ASP A 42 14.98 -12.99 -1.75
CA ASP A 42 14.40 -14.04 -2.60
C ASP A 42 15.42 -15.15 -2.83
N THR A 43 15.39 -16.29 -2.13
CA THR A 43 14.46 -16.74 -1.08
C THR A 43 15.22 -17.02 0.23
N LEU A 44 14.50 -17.21 1.34
CA LEU A 44 15.09 -17.62 2.63
C LEU A 44 16.06 -18.79 2.46
N GLN A 45 15.71 -19.79 1.65
CA GLN A 45 16.50 -21.01 1.42
C GLN A 45 17.93 -20.73 0.94
N MET A 46 18.14 -19.61 0.24
CA MET A 46 19.46 -19.24 -0.30
C MET A 46 20.39 -18.63 0.74
N ILE A 47 19.85 -18.11 1.84
CA ILE A 47 20.61 -17.44 2.89
C ILE A 47 20.68 -18.23 4.20
N ARG A 48 20.05 -19.42 4.28
CA ARG A 48 20.15 -20.29 5.45
C ARG A 48 21.55 -20.90 5.51
N GLU A 49 22.14 -20.92 6.70
CA GLU A 49 23.36 -21.69 6.95
C GLU A 49 23.04 -23.18 7.10
N SER A 50 21.97 -23.49 7.83
CA SER A 50 21.57 -24.87 8.14
C SER A 50 20.53 -25.39 7.16
N THR A 51 20.57 -26.70 6.89
CA THR A 51 19.49 -27.40 6.20
C THR A 51 18.45 -27.97 7.17
N ASP A 52 18.57 -27.66 8.46
CA ASP A 52 17.63 -28.11 9.49
C ASP A 52 16.42 -27.18 9.52
N ASN A 53 15.25 -27.75 9.22
CA ASN A 53 13.96 -27.05 9.19
C ASN A 53 13.17 -27.26 10.49
N GLY A 54 13.85 -27.58 11.59
CA GLY A 54 13.26 -27.67 12.92
C GLY A 54 12.85 -26.30 13.47
N TYR A 55 11.80 -26.28 14.30
CA TYR A 55 11.27 -25.07 14.94
C TYR A 55 12.36 -24.16 15.54
N GLY A 56 13.28 -24.74 16.31
CA GLY A 56 14.33 -23.97 16.99
C GLY A 56 15.35 -23.36 16.02
N SER A 57 15.63 -24.04 14.90
CA SER A 57 16.53 -23.55 13.86
C SER A 57 15.87 -22.38 13.10
N ASP A 58 14.63 -22.59 12.63
CA ASP A 58 13.82 -21.56 11.96
C ASP A 58 13.72 -20.28 12.79
N TYR A 59 13.38 -20.41 14.07
CA TYR A 59 13.23 -19.26 14.98
C TYR A 59 14.56 -18.55 15.21
N LYS A 60 15.65 -19.29 15.44
CA LYS A 60 16.96 -18.70 15.70
C LYS A 60 17.46 -17.91 14.49
N GLU A 61 17.39 -18.48 13.30
CA GLU A 61 17.85 -17.82 12.07
C GLU A 61 17.03 -16.56 11.77
N LEU A 62 15.70 -16.61 11.90
CA LEU A 62 14.85 -15.44 11.65
C LEU A 62 14.97 -14.37 12.74
N SER A 63 15.27 -14.76 13.98
CA SER A 63 15.48 -13.78 15.07
C SER A 63 16.66 -12.85 14.79
N VAL A 64 17.67 -13.32 14.05
CA VAL A 64 18.79 -12.50 13.59
C VAL A 64 18.30 -11.42 12.63
N LEU A 65 17.53 -11.80 11.61
CA LEU A 65 16.96 -10.85 10.64
C LEU A 65 15.99 -9.87 11.31
N LYS A 66 15.19 -10.35 12.27
CA LYS A 66 14.27 -9.50 13.03
C LYS A 66 15.03 -8.44 13.84
N CYS A 67 16.07 -8.87 14.58
CA CYS A 67 16.93 -7.96 15.34
C CYS A 67 17.62 -6.93 14.42
N LEU A 68 18.07 -7.36 13.24
CA LEU A 68 18.68 -6.48 12.25
C LEU A 68 17.69 -5.45 11.70
N ALA A 69 16.47 -5.87 11.37
CA ALA A 69 15.39 -4.98 10.93
C ALA A 69 15.09 -3.91 11.98
N ASP A 70 14.97 -4.32 13.25
CA ASP A 70 14.71 -3.43 14.38
C ASP A 70 15.89 -2.46 14.61
N LYS A 71 17.14 -2.94 14.54
CA LYS A 71 18.36 -2.13 14.70
C LYS A 71 18.50 -1.06 13.61
N LEU A 72 18.16 -1.40 12.37
CA LEU A 72 18.36 -0.53 11.20
C LEU A 72 17.13 0.31 10.85
N GLU A 73 16.01 0.10 11.54
CA GLU A 73 14.71 0.73 11.27
C GLU A 73 14.27 0.54 9.80
N VAL A 74 14.40 -0.70 9.30
CA VAL A 74 14.01 -1.09 7.93
C VAL A 74 13.05 -2.26 7.96
N ALA A 75 12.22 -2.40 6.91
CA ALA A 75 11.42 -3.59 6.69
C ALA A 75 12.22 -4.64 5.92
N ILE A 76 12.32 -5.86 6.45
CA ILE A 76 12.92 -7.00 5.74
C ILE A 76 11.81 -7.96 5.32
N ALA A 77 11.58 -8.07 4.03
CA ALA A 77 10.61 -8.98 3.44
C ALA A 77 11.33 -10.21 2.87
N VAL A 78 11.03 -11.39 3.41
CA VAL A 78 11.68 -12.63 3.02
C VAL A 78 10.69 -13.54 2.28
N VAL A 79 11.08 -13.99 1.10
CA VAL A 79 10.30 -14.96 0.31
C VAL A 79 10.60 -16.37 0.78
N HIS A 80 9.55 -17.13 1.10
CA HIS A 80 9.65 -18.52 1.53
C HIS A 80 8.73 -19.41 0.69
N HIS A 81 9.20 -20.61 0.35
CA HIS A 81 8.39 -21.58 -0.37
C HIS A 81 7.39 -22.28 0.56
N THR A 82 6.16 -22.49 0.10
CA THR A 82 5.20 -23.31 0.85
C THR A 82 5.47 -24.81 0.67
N ARG A 83 5.08 -25.62 1.66
CA ARG A 83 5.11 -27.08 1.53
C ARG A 83 4.06 -27.57 0.54
N LYS A 84 4.31 -28.73 -0.07
CA LYS A 84 3.39 -29.36 -1.04
C LYS A 84 2.11 -29.91 -0.42
N CYS A 85 2.15 -30.26 0.86
CA CYS A 85 0.98 -30.79 1.56
C CYS A 85 0.03 -29.63 1.86
N LYS A 86 -1.21 -29.73 1.36
CA LYS A 86 -2.23 -28.72 1.60
C LYS A 86 -2.66 -28.74 3.06
N ASP A 87 -3.12 -27.59 3.52
CA ASP A 87 -3.71 -27.39 4.84
C ASP A 87 -4.89 -26.43 4.69
N ASP A 88 -5.88 -26.55 5.57
CA ASP A 88 -7.02 -25.65 5.58
C ASP A 88 -6.60 -24.26 6.09
N ASP A 89 -5.61 -24.21 6.99
CA ASP A 89 -4.95 -22.98 7.39
C ASP A 89 -3.72 -22.72 6.49
N PRO A 90 -3.73 -21.67 5.66
CA PRO A 90 -2.63 -21.37 4.75
C PRO A 90 -1.30 -21.11 5.46
N PHE A 91 -1.31 -20.65 6.71
CA PHE A 91 -0.08 -20.36 7.47
C PHE A 91 0.63 -21.63 7.94
N ASN A 92 -0.11 -22.72 8.13
CA ASN A 92 0.47 -24.03 8.38
C ASN A 92 1.22 -24.59 7.17
N MET A 93 1.11 -23.95 6.00
CA MET A 93 1.85 -24.33 4.79
C MET A 93 3.20 -23.61 4.64
N ILE A 94 3.52 -22.62 5.48
CA ILE A 94 4.78 -21.87 5.39
C ILE A 94 5.96 -22.83 5.65
N SER A 95 5.94 -23.62 6.72
CA SER A 95 7.00 -24.61 7.01
C SER A 95 6.40 -25.88 7.65
N GLY A 96 7.21 -26.93 7.82
CA GLY A 96 6.87 -28.08 8.67
C GLY A 96 6.89 -27.74 10.17
N SER A 97 7.23 -26.50 10.52
CA SER A 97 7.28 -25.95 11.88
C SER A 97 6.53 -24.62 11.97
N THR A 98 6.16 -24.20 13.18
CA THR A 98 5.61 -22.87 13.49
C THR A 98 6.70 -21.84 13.86
N GLY A 99 7.98 -22.19 13.68
CA GLY A 99 9.11 -21.34 14.11
C GLY A 99 9.20 -20.05 13.32
N ILE A 100 8.84 -20.10 12.03
CA ILE A 100 8.81 -18.93 11.15
C ILE A 100 7.71 -17.95 11.56
N SER A 101 6.47 -18.44 11.65
CA SER A 101 5.32 -17.60 11.99
C SER A 101 5.40 -17.04 13.42
N GLY A 102 6.08 -17.73 14.33
CA GLY A 102 6.31 -17.24 15.70
C GLY A 102 7.35 -16.12 15.83
N CYS A 103 8.22 -15.91 14.83
CA CYS A 103 9.30 -14.93 14.90
C CYS A 103 9.00 -13.61 14.15
N VAL A 104 8.19 -13.67 13.09
CA VAL A 104 7.97 -12.53 12.19
C VAL A 104 6.81 -11.62 12.65
N ASP A 105 6.84 -10.35 12.23
CA ASP A 105 5.78 -9.38 12.54
C ASP A 105 4.48 -9.64 11.80
N GLY A 106 4.60 -10.17 10.58
CA GLY A 106 3.49 -10.50 9.72
C GLY A 106 3.88 -11.59 8.73
N SER A 107 2.88 -12.32 8.27
CA SER A 107 3.01 -13.38 7.28
C SER A 107 2.00 -13.18 6.17
N MET A 108 2.44 -13.40 4.93
CA MET A 108 1.60 -13.36 3.75
C MET A 108 1.75 -14.67 2.99
N VAL A 109 0.63 -15.35 2.71
CA VAL A 109 0.62 -16.62 1.97
C VAL A 109 -0.21 -16.46 0.71
N LEU A 110 0.43 -16.62 -0.44
CA LEU A 110 -0.21 -16.57 -1.75
C LEU A 110 -0.58 -17.98 -2.21
N ILE A 111 -1.87 -18.22 -2.48
CA ILE A 111 -2.39 -19.52 -2.93
C ILE A 111 -3.20 -19.33 -4.21
N GLU A 112 -2.82 -20.02 -5.27
CA GLU A 112 -3.66 -20.13 -6.47
C GLU A 112 -4.89 -21.00 -6.19
N ASN A 113 -6.08 -20.51 -6.54
CA ASN A 113 -7.35 -21.24 -6.37
C ASN A 113 -7.33 -22.57 -7.14
N LYS A 114 -6.72 -22.53 -8.33
CA LYS A 114 -6.47 -23.69 -9.18
C LYS A 114 -5.18 -23.42 -9.92
N ARG A 115 -4.27 -24.40 -9.95
CA ARG A 115 -2.98 -24.27 -10.63
C ARG A 115 -3.17 -23.78 -12.07
N GLY A 116 -2.52 -22.67 -12.41
CA GLY A 116 -2.55 -22.05 -13.74
C GLY A 116 -3.80 -21.23 -14.04
N SER A 117 -4.73 -21.07 -13.08
CA SER A 117 -5.93 -20.25 -13.28
C SER A 117 -5.63 -18.76 -13.33
N ARG A 118 -4.44 -18.35 -12.83
CA ARG A 118 -4.07 -16.95 -12.61
C ARG A 118 -4.95 -16.23 -11.58
N ASN A 119 -5.83 -16.95 -10.89
CA ASN A 119 -6.63 -16.44 -9.79
C ASN A 119 -6.06 -16.99 -8.49
N ALA A 120 -5.69 -16.10 -7.58
CA ALA A 120 -5.11 -16.44 -6.30
C ALA A 120 -5.75 -15.66 -5.17
N LYS A 121 -5.49 -16.11 -3.95
CA LYS A 121 -5.83 -15.41 -2.73
C LYS A 121 -4.57 -15.22 -1.90
N LEU A 122 -4.37 -14.00 -1.43
CA LEU A 122 -3.29 -13.61 -0.52
C LEU A 122 -3.86 -13.49 0.88
N TYR A 123 -3.43 -14.39 1.75
CA TYR A 123 -3.80 -14.39 3.16
C TYR A 123 -2.77 -13.59 3.94
N CYS A 124 -3.20 -12.58 4.70
CA CYS A 124 -2.35 -11.70 5.48
C CYS A 124 -2.70 -11.80 6.96
N VAL A 125 -1.69 -11.98 7.81
CA VAL A 125 -1.80 -11.91 9.27
C VAL A 125 -0.60 -11.14 9.82
N GLY A 126 -0.77 -10.49 10.96
CA GLY A 126 0.35 -9.86 11.64
C GLY A 126 -0.04 -9.31 13.00
N ARG A 127 0.95 -8.81 13.73
CA ARG A 127 0.76 -8.26 15.08
C ARG A 127 -0.05 -6.95 15.06
N ASP A 128 0.18 -6.14 14.03
CA ASP A 128 -0.37 -4.78 13.90
C ASP A 128 -1.38 -4.64 12.75
N ILE A 129 -1.80 -5.76 12.14
CA ILE A 129 -2.80 -5.77 11.07
C ILE A 129 -3.93 -6.73 11.40
N GLU A 130 -5.15 -6.40 10.97
CA GLU A 130 -6.24 -7.36 10.99
C GLU A 130 -5.97 -8.49 9.99
N ASN A 131 -6.46 -9.69 10.30
CA ASN A 131 -6.41 -10.80 9.36
C ASN A 131 -7.22 -10.44 8.11
N GLN A 132 -6.58 -10.56 6.95
CA GLN A 132 -7.17 -10.17 5.67
C GLN A 132 -6.98 -11.27 4.64
N GLU A 133 -7.99 -11.40 3.77
CA GLU A 133 -7.93 -12.23 2.58
C GLU A 133 -8.10 -11.33 1.38
N ILE A 134 -7.11 -11.30 0.50
CA ILE A 134 -7.09 -10.42 -0.67
C ILE A 134 -7.16 -11.28 -1.93
N ASN A 135 -8.21 -11.14 -2.74
CA ASN A 135 -8.33 -11.80 -4.01
C ASN A 135 -7.45 -11.10 -5.06
N LEU A 136 -6.69 -11.90 -5.80
CA LEU A 136 -5.72 -11.46 -6.78
C LEU A 136 -5.93 -12.14 -8.14
N VAL A 137 -5.66 -11.41 -9.21
CA VAL A 137 -5.58 -11.94 -10.58
C VAL A 137 -4.21 -11.61 -11.19
N PHE A 138 -3.56 -12.59 -11.80
CA PHE A 138 -2.28 -12.44 -12.47
C PHE A 138 -2.50 -12.02 -13.93
N GLU A 139 -2.12 -10.78 -14.25
CA GLU A 139 -2.24 -10.21 -15.58
C GLU A 139 -0.98 -9.42 -15.93
N LYS A 140 -0.49 -9.55 -17.17
CA LYS A 140 0.65 -8.77 -17.68
C LYS A 140 1.89 -8.86 -16.76
N GLY A 141 2.19 -10.05 -16.24
CA GLY A 141 3.37 -10.29 -15.40
C GLY A 141 3.27 -9.82 -13.96
N ARG A 142 2.08 -9.40 -13.48
CA ARG A 142 1.88 -8.89 -12.12
C ARG A 142 0.58 -9.39 -11.51
N TRP A 143 0.57 -9.56 -10.20
CA TRP A 143 -0.66 -9.77 -9.44
C TRP A 143 -1.38 -8.43 -9.26
N LYS A 144 -2.69 -8.42 -9.49
CA LYS A 144 -3.58 -7.28 -9.26
C LYS A 144 -4.64 -7.65 -8.24
N VAL A 145 -4.90 -6.74 -7.30
CA VAL A 145 -6.02 -6.85 -6.37
C VAL A 145 -7.33 -6.69 -7.13
N VAL A 146 -8.24 -7.64 -6.93
CA VAL A 146 -9.59 -7.59 -7.52
C VAL A 146 -10.69 -7.32 -6.50
N ASP A 147 -10.34 -7.32 -5.21
CA ASP A 147 -11.28 -6.90 -4.18
C ASP A 147 -11.60 -5.41 -4.32
N GLU A 148 -12.87 -5.07 -4.18
CA GLU A 148 -13.28 -3.70 -3.91
C GLU A 148 -12.70 -3.31 -2.55
N VAL A 149 -11.65 -2.49 -2.58
CA VAL A 149 -11.12 -1.86 -1.38
C VAL A 149 -12.20 -0.92 -0.87
N THR A 150 -13.05 -1.42 0.03
CA THR A 150 -13.77 -0.54 0.94
C THR A 150 -12.70 0.06 1.83
N ALA A 151 -12.17 1.21 1.42
CA ALA A 151 -11.26 1.98 2.24
C ALA A 151 -11.97 2.19 3.58
N LYS A 152 -11.51 1.49 4.64
CA LYS A 152 -11.92 1.84 5.99
C LYS A 152 -11.51 3.29 6.17
N GLU A 153 -12.50 4.19 6.31
CA GLU A 153 -12.24 5.60 6.57
C GLU A 153 -11.25 5.68 7.73
N ALA A 154 -10.14 6.40 7.53
CA ALA A 154 -9.16 6.59 8.57
C ALA A 154 -9.83 7.22 9.79
N ASP A 155 -9.63 6.62 10.96
CA ASP A 155 -10.27 7.04 12.20
C ASP A 155 -9.42 8.10 12.90
N PHE A 156 -9.84 9.36 12.81
CA PHE A 156 -9.15 10.50 13.40
C PHE A 156 -9.77 10.95 14.73
N PHE A 157 -10.63 10.14 15.35
CA PHE A 157 -11.37 10.55 16.55
C PHE A 157 -10.44 10.97 17.70
N SER A 158 -9.40 10.19 17.99
CA SER A 158 -8.45 10.49 19.07
C SER A 158 -7.66 11.77 18.81
N PHE A 159 -7.30 12.05 17.55
CA PHE A 159 -6.58 13.26 17.16
C PHE A 159 -7.46 14.49 17.30
N ALA A 160 -8.73 14.40 16.89
CA ALA A 160 -9.68 15.50 17.03
C ALA A 160 -9.94 15.85 18.51
N VAL A 161 -10.04 14.84 19.37
CA VAL A 161 -10.17 15.06 20.82
C VAL A 161 -8.90 15.67 21.41
N HIS A 162 -7.71 15.21 20.99
CA HIS A 162 -6.45 15.79 21.41
C HIS A 162 -6.36 17.27 21.02
N ASP A 163 -6.55 17.61 19.75
CA ASP A 163 -6.41 18.99 19.25
C ASP A 163 -7.44 19.93 19.89
N PHE A 164 -8.67 19.45 20.09
CA PHE A 164 -9.69 20.16 20.88
C PHE A 164 -9.23 20.47 22.31
N MET A 165 -8.57 19.51 22.95
CA MET A 165 -8.12 19.60 24.33
C MET A 165 -6.80 20.37 24.47
N LEU A 166 -5.97 20.41 23.44
CA LEU A 166 -4.76 21.21 23.36
C LEU A 166 -5.10 22.71 23.47
N GLU A 167 -6.19 23.14 22.83
CA GLU A 167 -6.69 24.52 22.94
C GLU A 167 -7.37 24.80 24.29
N ARG A 168 -8.22 23.88 24.77
CA ARG A 168 -9.10 24.16 25.93
C ARG A 168 -8.54 23.76 27.29
N ASN A 169 -7.58 22.82 27.34
CA ASN A 169 -6.99 22.19 28.53
C ASN A 169 -7.97 21.44 29.48
N TYR A 170 -9.22 21.89 29.57
CA TYR A 170 -10.28 21.34 30.38
C TYR A 170 -11.63 21.49 29.67
N PHE A 171 -12.41 20.42 29.63
CA PHE A 171 -13.79 20.47 29.14
C PHE A 171 -14.72 19.77 30.13
N LYS A 172 -15.88 20.38 30.37
CA LYS A 172 -16.99 19.79 31.12
C LYS A 172 -18.29 20.14 30.41
N GLY A 173 -18.96 19.14 29.87
CA GLY A 173 -20.17 19.35 29.10
C GLY A 173 -20.99 18.08 28.89
N SER A 174 -22.09 18.21 28.18
CA SER A 174 -22.91 17.08 27.74
C SER A 174 -22.23 16.32 26.58
N ALA A 175 -22.70 15.10 26.31
CA ALA A 175 -22.23 14.36 25.13
C ALA A 175 -22.59 15.09 23.81
N THR A 176 -23.71 15.81 23.78
CA THR A 176 -24.13 16.59 22.62
C THR A 176 -23.20 17.77 22.37
N GLU A 177 -22.80 18.48 23.42
CA GLU A 177 -21.85 19.59 23.31
C GLU A 177 -20.50 19.11 22.78
N LEU A 178 -19.98 18.01 23.32
CA LEU A 178 -18.72 17.43 22.84
C LEU A 178 -18.82 16.95 21.39
N ALA A 179 -19.93 16.28 21.03
CA ALA A 179 -20.16 15.81 19.68
C ALA A 179 -20.18 16.95 18.65
N ASN A 180 -20.83 18.07 18.97
CA ASN A 180 -20.89 19.23 18.09
C ASN A 180 -19.51 19.86 17.86
N GLU A 181 -18.64 19.90 18.86
CA GLU A 181 -17.28 20.44 18.69
C GLU A 181 -16.40 19.50 17.87
N LEU A 182 -16.44 18.19 18.17
CA LEU A 182 -15.66 17.20 17.42
C LEU A 182 -16.14 17.07 15.97
N SER A 183 -17.44 17.23 15.71
CA SER A 183 -17.98 17.19 14.35
C SER A 183 -17.42 18.30 13.47
N LYS A 184 -17.15 19.48 14.04
CA LYS A 184 -16.52 20.60 13.32
C LYS A 184 -15.06 20.32 12.99
N ILE A 185 -14.33 19.68 13.92
CA ILE A 185 -12.90 19.38 13.74
C ILE A 185 -12.71 18.26 12.71
N LEU A 186 -13.58 17.25 12.74
CA LEU A 186 -13.53 16.09 11.86
C LEU A 186 -14.22 16.31 10.51
N CYS A 187 -14.94 17.43 10.34
CA CYS A 187 -15.82 17.67 9.20
C CYS A 187 -16.79 16.50 8.94
N LYS A 188 -17.22 15.82 10.01
CA LYS A 188 -18.02 14.59 9.98
C LYS A 188 -19.04 14.62 11.11
N GLU A 189 -20.27 14.23 10.80
CA GLU A 189 -21.34 14.19 11.81
C GLU A 189 -21.05 13.12 12.87
N ILE A 190 -20.94 13.55 14.13
CA ILE A 190 -20.84 12.66 15.28
C ILE A 190 -22.10 12.82 16.13
N PHE A 191 -22.72 11.69 16.45
CA PHE A 191 -23.90 11.67 17.31
C PHE A 191 -23.53 11.52 18.79
N ALA A 192 -24.27 12.23 19.66
CA ALA A 192 -24.03 12.26 21.10
C ALA A 192 -24.04 10.86 21.76
N ASN A 193 -24.86 9.94 21.25
CA ASN A 193 -24.94 8.56 21.74
C ASN A 193 -23.70 7.72 21.43
N HIS A 194 -22.83 8.14 20.50
CA HIS A 194 -21.58 7.46 20.15
C HIS A 194 -20.38 7.95 20.96
N ILE A 195 -20.41 9.17 21.48
CA ILE A 195 -19.26 9.81 22.16
C ILE A 195 -18.65 8.95 23.26
N LYS A 196 -19.47 8.38 24.14
CA LYS A 196 -18.94 7.53 25.22
C LYS A 196 -18.26 6.28 24.66
N LYS A 197 -18.82 5.69 23.60
CA LYS A 197 -18.28 4.49 22.97
C LYS A 197 -16.93 4.80 22.31
N GLU A 198 -16.85 5.90 21.56
CA GLU A 198 -15.61 6.31 20.87
C GLU A 198 -14.51 6.72 21.88
N LEU A 199 -14.84 7.46 22.94
CA LEU A 199 -13.88 7.76 24.01
C LEU A 199 -13.32 6.48 24.67
N MET A 200 -14.17 5.48 24.90
CA MET A 200 -13.73 4.19 25.47
C MET A 200 -12.89 3.38 24.49
N LYS A 201 -13.24 3.40 23.20
CA LYS A 201 -12.49 2.73 22.12
C LYS A 201 -11.05 3.26 22.02
N HIS A 202 -10.88 4.58 22.14
CA HIS A 202 -9.59 5.26 22.00
C HIS A 202 -8.93 5.60 23.35
N ALA A 203 -9.31 4.95 24.45
CA ALA A 203 -8.91 5.38 25.80
C ALA A 203 -7.38 5.35 26.02
N TYR A 204 -6.67 4.36 25.48
CA TYR A 204 -5.22 4.24 25.61
C TYR A 204 -4.48 5.29 24.77
N GLU A 205 -4.91 5.52 23.53
CA GLU A 205 -4.35 6.57 22.66
C GLU A 205 -4.55 7.97 23.26
N LEU A 206 -5.77 8.25 23.73
CA LEU A 206 -6.05 9.52 24.40
C LEU A 206 -5.15 9.72 25.62
N GLN A 207 -4.93 8.66 26.40
CA GLN A 207 -4.03 8.74 27.56
C GLN A 207 -2.58 9.03 27.15
N SER A 208 -2.07 8.43 26.06
CA SER A 208 -0.73 8.73 25.53
C SER A 208 -0.61 10.14 24.96
N TYR A 209 -1.72 10.73 24.53
CA TYR A 209 -1.81 12.14 24.13
C TYR A 209 -2.11 13.07 25.31
N GLY A 210 -1.91 12.61 26.55
CA GLY A 210 -2.16 13.41 27.75
C GLY A 210 -3.64 13.74 28.02
N VAL A 211 -4.60 13.15 27.29
CA VAL A 211 -6.03 13.36 27.48
C VAL A 211 -6.65 12.26 28.36
N THR A 212 -7.30 12.67 29.44
CA THR A 212 -8.08 11.76 30.30
C THR A 212 -9.54 12.17 30.33
N PHE A 213 -10.44 11.19 30.44
CA PHE A 213 -11.87 11.45 30.46
C PHE A 213 -12.60 10.72 31.59
N LYS A 214 -13.66 11.36 32.10
CA LYS A 214 -14.58 10.77 33.09
C LYS A 214 -16.02 11.16 32.76
N SER A 215 -16.95 10.25 33.02
CA SER A 215 -18.39 10.51 32.91
C SER A 215 -19.03 10.42 34.29
N ARG A 216 -19.79 11.44 34.71
CA ARG A 216 -20.55 11.42 35.96
C ARG A 216 -21.95 12.01 35.79
N ARG A 217 -22.85 11.77 36.75
CA ARG A 217 -24.14 12.47 36.81
C ARG A 217 -24.00 13.73 37.66
N SER A 218 -24.57 14.84 37.19
CA SER A 218 -24.66 16.12 37.90
C SER A 218 -26.06 16.68 37.67
N ASN A 219 -26.81 16.98 38.72
CA ASN A 219 -28.20 17.48 38.63
C ASN A 219 -29.11 16.62 37.71
N GLY A 220 -28.97 15.28 37.78
CA GLY A 220 -29.75 14.34 36.96
C GLY A 220 -29.25 14.15 35.52
N GLN A 221 -28.35 15.01 35.02
CA GLN A 221 -27.79 14.94 33.67
C GLN A 221 -26.42 14.26 33.65
N ARG A 222 -26.10 13.52 32.60
CA ARG A 222 -24.77 12.93 32.39
C ARG A 222 -23.84 13.99 31.82
N VAL A 223 -22.71 14.22 32.49
CA VAL A 223 -21.66 15.15 32.07
C VAL A 223 -20.36 14.40 31.82
N ILE A 224 -19.69 14.76 30.74
CA ILE A 224 -18.36 14.29 30.35
C ILE A 224 -17.36 15.35 30.79
N ILE A 225 -16.27 14.91 31.39
CA ILE A 225 -15.16 15.75 31.82
C ILE A 225 -13.91 15.25 31.12
N LEU A 226 -13.29 16.10 30.31
CA LEU A 226 -11.98 15.88 29.70
C LEU A 226 -10.94 16.75 30.39
N LYS A 227 -9.72 16.23 30.54
CA LYS A 227 -8.56 16.97 31.05
C LYS A 227 -7.36 16.66 30.18
N TYR A 228 -6.58 17.68 29.87
CA TYR A 228 -5.31 17.56 29.19
C TYR A 228 -4.15 17.80 30.15
N ASP A 229 -3.12 17.00 30.03
CA ASP A 229 -1.86 17.10 30.76
C ASP A 229 -0.70 17.01 29.77
N LYS A 230 -0.09 18.17 29.50
CA LYS A 230 1.06 18.29 28.59
C LYS A 230 2.25 17.45 29.02
N SER A 231 2.43 17.18 30.32
CA SER A 231 3.56 16.37 30.79
C SER A 231 3.45 14.89 30.40
N SER A 232 2.22 14.45 30.09
CA SER A 232 1.90 13.09 29.68
C SER A 232 1.62 12.99 28.17
N ASP A 233 1.83 14.07 27.41
CA ASP A 233 1.52 14.14 25.99
C ASP A 233 2.74 13.78 25.12
N THR A 234 2.68 12.61 24.48
CA THR A 234 3.69 12.14 23.52
C THR A 234 3.75 12.98 22.23
N GLY A 235 2.74 13.80 21.93
CA GLY A 235 2.69 14.71 20.79
C GLY A 235 3.41 16.06 21.02
N ASP A 236 4.08 16.24 22.17
CA ASP A 236 4.79 17.47 22.58
C ASP A 236 3.91 18.75 22.53
N GLY A 237 2.59 18.61 22.60
CA GLY A 237 1.63 19.70 22.46
C GLY A 237 1.53 20.29 21.06
N LYS A 238 1.70 19.47 20.01
CA LYS A 238 1.46 19.85 18.61
C LYS A 238 0.16 19.23 18.10
N ASN A 239 -0.49 19.89 17.16
CA ASN A 239 -1.70 19.36 16.52
C ASN A 239 -1.42 18.04 15.81
N LEU A 240 -2.30 17.05 16.01
CA LEU A 240 -2.23 15.73 15.40
C LEU A 240 -3.15 15.61 14.18
N MET A 241 -4.17 16.47 14.05
CA MET A 241 -5.06 16.46 12.89
C MET A 241 -4.30 16.85 11.60
N PRO A 242 -4.40 16.05 10.52
CA PRO A 242 -3.78 16.40 9.24
C PRO A 242 -4.41 17.66 8.64
N GLU A 243 -3.59 18.54 8.05
CA GLU A 243 -4.02 19.84 7.51
C GLU A 243 -5.12 19.73 6.44
N ALA A 244 -5.18 18.61 5.71
CA ALA A 244 -6.17 18.35 4.65
C ALA A 244 -7.63 18.27 5.12
N VAL A 245 -7.88 18.04 6.43
CA VAL A 245 -9.25 17.90 6.97
C VAL A 245 -9.86 19.26 7.32
N LYS A 246 -9.07 20.35 7.37
CA LYS A 246 -9.53 21.68 7.79
C LYS A 246 -10.32 22.45 6.71
N TYR A 247 -10.42 21.95 5.47
CA TYR A 247 -10.98 22.69 4.33
C TYR A 247 -11.93 21.89 3.42
N THR A 248 -12.69 20.93 3.93
CA THR A 248 -13.79 20.32 3.14
C THR A 248 -15.10 20.99 3.49
N ASP A 249 -15.51 21.94 2.63
CA ASP A 249 -16.81 22.60 2.64
C ASP A 249 -17.93 21.57 2.39
N PRO A 250 -18.99 21.48 3.22
CA PRO A 250 -19.97 20.40 3.13
C PRO A 250 -21.10 20.75 2.16
N ALA A 251 -20.83 20.80 0.85
CA ALA A 251 -21.89 20.81 -0.16
C ALA A 251 -21.38 20.61 -1.60
N VAL A 252 -21.13 19.36 -2.01
CA VAL A 252 -21.44 18.93 -3.39
C VAL A 252 -21.87 17.47 -3.37
N THR A 253 -23.16 17.23 -3.28
CA THR A 253 -23.77 15.95 -3.65
C THR A 253 -23.82 15.92 -5.18
N GLU A 254 -22.88 15.25 -5.84
CA GLU A 254 -23.04 14.95 -7.26
C GLU A 254 -24.12 13.87 -7.43
N MET A 255 -25.29 14.32 -7.87
CA MET A 255 -26.29 13.48 -8.48
C MET A 255 -25.81 13.08 -9.87
N SER A 256 -25.47 11.81 -10.08
CA SER A 256 -25.39 11.22 -11.41
C SER A 256 -26.71 10.53 -11.74
N SER A 257 -27.38 11.09 -12.75
CA SER A 257 -28.65 10.65 -13.32
C SER A 257 -28.48 9.48 -14.30
N GLU A 258 -29.34 8.47 -14.14
CA GLU A 258 -29.98 7.59 -15.12
C GLU A 258 -29.16 6.85 -16.22
N GLY A 259 -29.42 5.54 -16.29
CA GLY A 259 -29.17 4.72 -17.49
C GLY A 259 -29.26 3.22 -17.22
N SER A 260 -30.48 2.67 -17.16
CA SER A 260 -30.79 1.27 -16.87
C SER A 260 -30.46 0.28 -18.01
N GLU A 261 -30.00 -0.92 -17.62
CA GLU A 261 -30.27 -2.26 -18.22
C GLU A 261 -29.78 -2.55 -19.66
N LYS A 262 -29.22 -3.71 -20.05
CA LYS A 262 -29.17 -5.10 -19.54
C LYS A 262 -28.07 -5.91 -20.30
N PRO A 263 -27.75 -7.16 -19.91
CA PRO A 263 -26.45 -7.82 -20.15
C PRO A 263 -26.40 -8.65 -21.45
N LEU A 264 -25.19 -8.90 -21.97
CA LEU A 264 -24.94 -9.85 -23.06
C LEU A 264 -24.03 -10.98 -22.61
N ASN A 265 -24.65 -12.15 -22.42
CA ASN A 265 -24.01 -13.45 -22.45
C ASN A 265 -23.81 -13.90 -23.92
N THR A 266 -22.82 -14.77 -24.11
CA THR A 266 -22.62 -15.73 -25.21
C THR A 266 -22.28 -15.17 -26.61
N LEU A 267 -20.99 -15.21 -26.93
CA LEU A 267 -20.44 -15.30 -28.29
C LEU A 267 -19.90 -16.72 -28.48
N PHE A 268 -20.60 -17.53 -29.29
CA PHE A 268 -20.02 -18.61 -30.07
C PHE A 268 -20.60 -18.54 -31.48
N ASP A 269 -19.70 -18.77 -32.42
CA ASP A 269 -19.86 -19.17 -33.81
C ASP A 269 -20.33 -18.16 -34.87
N GLY A 270 -19.52 -18.09 -35.93
CA GLY A 270 -20.05 -18.40 -37.26
C GLY A 270 -19.84 -17.35 -38.33
N ASP A 271 -18.72 -17.49 -39.03
CA ASP A 271 -18.37 -16.86 -40.31
C ASP A 271 -19.42 -17.09 -41.43
N TYR A 272 -19.33 -16.24 -42.46
CA TYR A 272 -19.72 -16.37 -43.89
C TYR A 272 -20.52 -15.20 -44.47
N GLY A 273 -19.86 -14.45 -45.37
CA GLY A 273 -20.29 -14.40 -46.77
C GLY A 273 -21.00 -13.16 -47.32
N ASN A 274 -20.31 -12.51 -48.26
CA ASN A 274 -20.81 -11.87 -49.51
C ASN A 274 -21.32 -10.42 -49.55
N GLN A 275 -20.43 -9.56 -50.09
CA GLN A 275 -20.54 -8.85 -51.39
C GLN A 275 -21.85 -8.10 -51.76
N LYS A 276 -21.78 -6.76 -51.90
CA LYS A 276 -21.82 -6.01 -53.19
C LYS A 276 -22.04 -4.49 -53.03
N ASP A 277 -21.14 -3.75 -53.67
CA ASP A 277 -21.27 -2.52 -54.49
C ASP A 277 -22.41 -1.50 -54.26
N LYS A 278 -22.07 -0.21 -54.14
CA LYS A 278 -22.14 0.82 -55.23
C LYS A 278 -22.11 2.28 -54.70
N ASN A 279 -21.14 3.05 -55.24
CA ASN A 279 -21.14 4.44 -55.70
C ASN A 279 -22.08 5.51 -55.08
N SER A 280 -21.52 6.70 -54.75
CA SER A 280 -21.78 7.97 -55.47
C SER A 280 -21.34 9.25 -54.69
N ALA A 281 -20.37 9.97 -55.27
CA ALA A 281 -20.23 11.44 -55.43
C ALA A 281 -20.49 12.45 -54.26
N ASP A 282 -19.40 13.09 -53.80
CA ASP A 282 -19.00 14.52 -53.90
C ASP A 282 -20.01 15.59 -54.43
N PRO A 283 -19.82 16.94 -54.27
CA PRO A 283 -18.67 17.70 -53.69
C PRO A 283 -19.01 19.08 -52.99
N VAL A 284 -17.95 19.91 -52.78
CA VAL A 284 -17.86 21.41 -52.71
C VAL A 284 -18.18 22.07 -51.32
N ARG A 285 -17.39 23.00 -50.71
CA ARG A 285 -16.55 24.13 -51.18
C ARG A 285 -15.39 24.51 -50.24
N LYS A 286 -14.30 24.96 -50.88
CA LYS A 286 -13.11 25.66 -50.36
C LYS A 286 -13.41 27.08 -49.84
N ALA A 287 -12.57 27.58 -48.94
CA ALA A 287 -12.01 28.93 -49.02
C ALA A 287 -10.63 28.99 -48.34
N THR A 288 -9.71 29.71 -48.96
CA THR A 288 -8.26 29.76 -48.72
C THR A 288 -7.87 31.11 -48.12
N VAL A 289 -7.13 31.07 -47.00
CA VAL A 289 -5.95 31.84 -46.53
C VAL A 289 -5.75 33.31 -46.99
N PRO A 290 -5.19 34.17 -46.11
CA PRO A 290 -3.84 34.66 -46.40
C PRO A 290 -2.88 34.65 -45.19
N VAL A 291 -1.61 34.40 -45.50
CA VAL A 291 -0.42 34.43 -44.64
C VAL A 291 0.18 35.84 -44.63
N CYS A 292 0.73 36.29 -43.49
CA CYS A 292 1.83 37.27 -43.45
C CYS A 292 2.86 36.86 -42.39
N ASN A 293 4.14 36.79 -42.81
CA ASN A 293 5.32 36.52 -42.00
C ASN A 293 6.00 37.82 -41.56
N SER A 294 6.49 37.87 -40.32
CA SER A 294 7.63 38.73 -39.91
C SER A 294 8.30 38.23 -38.62
N THR A 295 9.45 37.55 -38.78
CA THR A 295 10.73 37.58 -38.01
C THR A 295 10.80 37.72 -36.47
N ASP A 296 11.25 36.61 -35.85
CA ASP A 296 12.25 36.36 -34.76
C ASP A 296 12.14 36.97 -33.32
N PRO A 297 12.72 36.33 -32.28
CA PRO A 297 12.60 34.92 -31.86
C PRO A 297 12.19 34.81 -30.37
N VAL A 298 11.32 33.85 -30.03
CA VAL A 298 11.10 33.44 -28.62
C VAL A 298 11.54 32.00 -28.50
N GLN A 299 12.43 31.72 -27.55
CA GLN A 299 12.94 30.40 -27.21
C GLN A 299 11.77 29.43 -27.00
N GLY A 300 11.57 28.54 -27.98
CA GLY A 300 10.53 27.52 -27.97
C GLY A 300 11.00 26.28 -27.22
N GLU A 301 10.16 25.83 -26.31
CA GLU A 301 10.28 24.66 -25.45
C GLU A 301 10.75 23.41 -26.20
N LYS A 302 11.61 22.60 -25.57
CA LYS A 302 11.90 21.24 -26.02
C LYS A 302 10.58 20.47 -26.02
N ILE A 303 10.03 20.25 -27.21
CA ILE A 303 8.94 19.30 -27.41
C ILE A 303 9.52 17.92 -27.13
N CYS A 304 9.24 17.37 -25.95
CA CYS A 304 9.52 15.98 -25.64
C CYS A 304 8.61 15.12 -26.51
N GLU A 305 9.17 14.54 -27.56
CA GLU A 305 8.50 13.58 -28.41
C GLU A 305 8.28 12.29 -27.61
N VAL A 306 7.08 12.12 -27.05
CA VAL A 306 6.70 10.90 -26.32
C VAL A 306 6.53 9.78 -27.35
N LYS A 307 7.55 8.94 -27.50
CA LYS A 307 7.45 7.69 -28.26
C LYS A 307 6.73 6.66 -27.41
N TRP A 308 5.60 6.18 -27.92
CA TRP A 308 4.87 5.06 -27.33
C TRP A 308 5.60 3.76 -27.71
N THR A 309 6.24 3.13 -26.73
CA THR A 309 6.88 1.83 -26.85
C THR A 309 5.98 0.75 -26.24
N THR A 310 6.00 -0.44 -26.83
CA THR A 310 5.27 -1.59 -26.31
C THR A 310 6.01 -2.23 -25.12
N LEU A 311 5.28 -2.94 -24.26
CA LEU A 311 5.87 -3.62 -23.09
C LEU A 311 6.95 -4.63 -23.49
N ASP A 312 6.79 -5.29 -24.64
CA ASP A 312 7.77 -6.24 -25.16
C ASP A 312 9.08 -5.54 -25.57
N GLU A 313 9.02 -4.30 -26.06
CA GLU A 313 10.22 -3.52 -26.39
C GLU A 313 10.99 -3.13 -25.13
N ILE A 314 10.29 -2.76 -24.05
CA ILE A 314 10.88 -2.40 -22.75
C ILE A 314 11.55 -3.63 -22.10
N LEU A 315 10.88 -4.79 -22.13
CA LEU A 315 11.41 -6.04 -21.59
C LEU A 315 12.65 -6.49 -22.38
N ASN A 316 12.61 -6.38 -23.71
CA ASN A 316 13.74 -6.72 -24.56
C ASN A 316 14.94 -5.78 -24.36
N GLU A 317 14.70 -4.48 -24.14
CA GLU A 317 15.77 -3.52 -23.85
C GLU A 317 16.40 -3.75 -22.48
N SER A 318 15.58 -4.04 -21.46
CA SER A 318 16.05 -4.39 -20.12
C SER A 318 16.88 -5.68 -20.13
N ALA A 319 16.39 -6.72 -20.80
CA ALA A 319 17.14 -7.97 -20.98
C ALA A 319 18.46 -7.76 -21.73
N ARG A 320 18.51 -6.87 -22.71
CA ARG A 320 19.75 -6.52 -23.44
C ARG A 320 20.76 -5.82 -22.54
N LYS A 321 20.32 -4.89 -21.69
CA LYS A 321 21.18 -4.20 -20.71
C LYS A 321 21.76 -5.18 -19.69
N ILE A 322 20.93 -6.09 -19.18
CA ILE A 322 21.37 -7.15 -18.25
C ILE A 322 22.41 -8.06 -18.93
N ARG A 323 22.15 -8.53 -20.15
CA ARG A 323 23.10 -9.33 -20.92
C ARG A 323 24.43 -8.60 -21.15
N SER A 324 24.40 -7.32 -21.50
CA SER A 324 25.62 -6.52 -21.68
C SER A 324 26.42 -6.38 -20.39
N LYS A 325 25.75 -6.25 -19.23
CA LYS A 325 26.41 -6.16 -17.93
C LYS A 325 27.04 -7.50 -17.53
N LEU A 326 26.34 -8.61 -17.78
CA LEU A 326 26.86 -9.96 -17.54
C LEU A 326 28.04 -10.30 -18.46
N ALA A 327 27.97 -9.92 -19.74
CA ALA A 327 29.07 -10.07 -20.68
C ALA A 327 30.32 -9.29 -20.26
N SER A 328 30.15 -8.08 -19.69
CA SER A 328 31.28 -7.30 -19.14
C SER A 328 31.94 -7.95 -17.92
N GLN A 329 31.27 -8.92 -17.29
CA GLN A 329 31.76 -9.73 -16.17
C GLN A 329 32.24 -11.13 -16.63
N GLY A 330 32.32 -11.38 -17.94
CA GLY A 330 32.78 -12.64 -18.50
C GLY A 330 31.74 -13.77 -18.46
N ILE A 331 30.48 -13.46 -18.15
CA ILE A 331 29.38 -14.43 -18.09
C ILE A 331 28.63 -14.36 -19.42
N ASP A 332 28.75 -15.41 -20.23
CA ASP A 332 28.02 -15.54 -21.48
C ASP A 332 26.61 -16.10 -21.23
N VAL A 333 25.60 -15.37 -21.68
CA VAL A 333 24.19 -15.75 -21.51
C VAL A 333 23.62 -16.06 -22.89
N PRO A 334 23.30 -17.34 -23.18
CA PRO A 334 22.78 -17.72 -24.48
C PRO A 334 21.42 -17.06 -24.76
N PRO A 335 21.10 -16.74 -26.03
CA PRO A 335 19.80 -16.22 -26.41
C PRO A 335 18.72 -17.30 -26.21
N PHE A 336 17.52 -16.88 -25.80
CA PHE A 336 16.31 -17.70 -25.79
C PHE A 336 15.55 -17.54 -27.10
#